data_AF-A0A1Y3WW75-F1
#
_entry.id   AF-A0A1Y3WW75-F1
#
_cell.length_a   1.000
_cell.length_b   1.000
_cell.length_c   1.000
_cell.angle_alpha   90.00
_cell.angle_beta   90.00
_cell.angle_gamma   90.00
#
_symmetry.space_group_name_H-M   'P 1'
#
loop_
_entity.id
_entity.type
_entity.pdbx_description
1 polymer ?
#
loop_
_entity_poly.entity_id
_entity_poly.type
_entity_poly.pdbx_seq_one_letter_code
_entity_poly.pdbx_strand_id
1 'polypeptide(L)'
;MQIVYIPSESMSVQGKKDEIYKRYGKDWNIREQGGGNGNWLLTRKSDVLVDGKSYRTFVLEHYGKSKLTAKLVDKFREDVANGKIKL
;
A
#
# COMPACT_ATOMS: atom_id res chain seq x y z
N MET A 1 -0.60 -18.51 -11.03
CA MET A 1 0.06 -17.34 -10.45
C MET A 1 -0.76 -16.10 -10.74
N GLN A 2 -1.26 -15.46 -9.70
CA GLN A 2 -2.08 -14.26 -9.76
C GLN A 2 -1.27 -13.08 -9.20
N ILE A 3 -1.09 -12.03 -10.01
CA ILE A 3 -0.42 -10.78 -9.59
C ILE A 3 -1.46 -9.67 -9.50
N VAL A 4 -1.81 -9.25 -8.29
CA VAL A 4 -2.85 -8.26 -8.00
C VAL A 4 -2.22 -6.96 -7.54
N TYR A 5 -2.60 -5.84 -8.17
CA TYR A 5 -2.23 -4.51 -7.70
C TYR A 5 -3.29 -3.99 -6.74
N ILE A 6 -2.85 -3.52 -5.57
CA ILE A 6 -3.69 -2.82 -4.60
C ILE A 6 -3.30 -1.33 -4.65
N PRO A 7 -4.23 -0.42 -5.01
CA PRO A 7 -3.93 0.99 -5.04
C PRO A 7 -3.75 1.56 -3.64
N SER A 8 -3.00 2.66 -3.54
CA SER A 8 -2.96 3.46 -2.32
C SER A 8 -4.30 4.14 -2.09
N GLU A 9 -4.70 4.26 -0.83
CA GLU A 9 -5.93 4.93 -0.44
C GLU A 9 -5.64 5.97 0.64
N SER A 10 -6.45 7.02 0.68
CA SER A 10 -6.41 8.02 1.74
C SER A 10 -7.81 8.53 2.04
N MET A 11 -8.09 8.77 3.31
CA MET A 11 -9.33 9.40 3.74
C MET A 11 -9.10 10.24 5.01
N SER A 12 -9.95 11.23 5.21
CA SER A 12 -9.99 12.01 6.44
C SER A 12 -11.19 11.59 7.27
N VAL A 13 -10.97 11.40 8.57
CA VAL A 13 -12.03 11.05 9.52
C VAL A 13 -11.92 11.93 10.76
N GLN A 14 -13.04 12.15 11.43
CA GLN A 14 -13.08 12.86 12.70
C GLN A 14 -13.52 11.90 13.80
N GLY A 15 -12.89 11.98 14.97
CA GLY A 15 -13.24 11.15 16.12
C GLY A 15 -12.20 11.15 17.22
N LYS A 16 -12.51 10.43 18.30
CA LYS A 16 -11.58 10.24 19.42
C LYS A 16 -10.46 9.28 19.02
N LYS A 17 -9.25 9.53 19.52
CA LYS A 17 -8.06 8.72 19.23
C LYS A 17 -8.32 7.22 19.38
N ASP A 18 -8.86 6.79 20.52
CA ASP A 18 -9.04 5.36 20.80
C ASP A 18 -10.00 4.67 19.81
N GLU A 19 -11.05 5.36 19.37
CA GLU A 19 -12.01 4.84 18.38
C GLU A 19 -11.36 4.70 16.99
N ILE A 20 -10.57 5.71 16.58
CA ILE A 20 -9.88 5.70 15.29
C ILE A 20 -8.85 4.58 15.25
N TYR A 21 -8.01 4.44 16.29
CA TYR A 21 -7.02 3.37 16.35
C TYR A 21 -7.66 1.99 16.45
N LYS A 22 -8.75 1.83 17.21
CA LYS A 22 -9.48 0.55 17.29
C LYS A 22 -10.09 0.14 15.94
N ARG A 23 -10.63 1.09 15.18
CA ARG A 23 -11.32 0.80 13.91
C ARG A 23 -10.36 0.62 12.73
N TYR A 24 -9.27 1.39 12.68
CA TYR A 24 -8.42 1.49 11.49
C TYR A 24 -6.97 1.08 11.71
N GLY A 25 -6.50 0.97 12.96
CA GLY A 25 -5.07 0.84 13.28
C GLY A 25 -4.40 -0.45 12.82
N LYS A 26 -5.17 -1.44 12.38
CA LYS A 26 -4.64 -2.68 11.80
C LYS A 26 -4.13 -2.49 10.37
N ASP A 27 -4.90 -1.78 9.53
CA ASP A 27 -4.69 -1.75 8.09
C ASP A 27 -4.33 -0.36 7.54
N TRP A 28 -4.48 0.68 8.37
CA TRP A 28 -4.25 2.07 7.99
C TRP A 28 -3.13 2.69 8.82
N ASN A 29 -2.31 3.49 8.15
CA ASN A 29 -1.46 4.45 8.83
C ASN A 29 -2.30 5.66 9.24
N ILE A 30 -2.25 6.00 10.53
CA ILE A 30 -3.08 7.03 11.17
C ILE A 30 -2.19 8.21 11.54
N ARG A 31 -2.54 9.40 11.05
CA ARG A 31 -1.85 10.66 11.40
C ARG A 31 -2.86 11.71 11.86
N GLU A 32 -2.65 12.27 13.05
CA GLU A 32 -3.47 13.39 13.52
C GLU A 32 -3.29 14.63 12.63
N GLN A 33 -4.36 15.40 12.46
CA GLN A 33 -4.42 16.67 11.76
C GLN A 33 -5.00 17.73 12.71
N GLY A 34 -4.44 18.94 12.72
CA GLY A 34 -5.07 20.06 13.44
C GLY A 34 -4.93 20.06 14.97
N GLY A 35 -3.95 19.34 15.53
CA GLY A 35 -3.45 19.54 16.90
C GLY A 35 -4.47 19.36 18.02
N GLY A 36 -5.23 18.26 18.02
CA GLY A 36 -6.18 17.94 19.10
C GLY A 36 -7.65 18.18 18.76
N ASN A 37 -7.98 18.69 17.57
CA ASN A 37 -9.37 18.90 17.15
C ASN A 37 -10.11 17.61 16.70
N GLY A 38 -9.46 16.46 16.84
CA GLY A 38 -10.02 15.15 16.52
C GLY A 38 -10.04 14.82 15.04
N ASN A 39 -9.32 15.53 14.18
CA ASN A 39 -9.18 15.18 12.76
C ASN A 39 -8.01 14.23 12.53
N TRP A 40 -8.21 13.23 11.69
CA TRP A 40 -7.23 12.19 11.40
C TRP A 40 -7.15 11.94 9.90
N LEU A 41 -5.93 11.93 9.38
CA LEU A 41 -5.61 11.47 8.03
C LEU A 41 -5.24 9.99 8.09
N LEU A 42 -6.02 9.18 7.39
CA LEU A 42 -5.78 7.75 7.22
C LEU A 42 -5.16 7.52 5.86
N THR A 43 -4.06 6.76 5.80
CA THR A 43 -3.42 6.38 4.54
C THR A 43 -3.11 4.90 4.50
N ARG A 44 -3.35 4.26 3.36
CA ARG A 44 -2.91 2.91 3.04
C ARG A 44 -1.96 2.97 1.86
N LYS A 45 -0.78 2.38 1.99
CA LYS A 45 0.18 2.31 0.88
C LYS A 45 -0.35 1.32 -0.18
N SER A 46 0.03 1.56 -1.43
CA SER A 46 -0.22 0.58 -2.49
C SER A 46 0.49 -0.75 -2.18
N ASP A 47 0.07 -1.84 -2.82
CA ASP A 47 0.74 -3.13 -2.70
C ASP A 47 0.66 -3.90 -4.01
N VAL A 48 1.51 -4.91 -4.16
CA VAL A 48 1.42 -5.92 -5.21
C VAL A 48 1.46 -7.28 -4.53
N LEU A 49 0.39 -8.05 -4.72
CA LEU A 49 0.28 -9.39 -4.18
C LEU A 49 0.56 -10.42 -5.27
N VAL A 50 1.45 -11.36 -4.98
CA VAL A 50 1.64 -12.57 -5.78
C VAL A 50 1.06 -13.73 -4.98
N ASP A 51 -0.01 -14.34 -5.50
CA ASP A 51 -0.73 -15.44 -4.86
C ASP A 51 -1.07 -15.13 -3.37
N GLY A 52 -1.49 -13.88 -3.12
CA GLY A 52 -1.90 -13.39 -1.79
C GLY A 52 -0.77 -12.90 -0.88
N LYS A 53 0.51 -13.06 -1.26
CA LYS A 53 1.65 -12.57 -0.49
C LYS A 53 2.13 -11.22 -1.02
N SER A 54 2.47 -10.29 -0.13
CA SER A 54 3.02 -8.99 -0.54
C SER A 54 4.42 -9.12 -1.11
N TYR A 55 4.62 -8.55 -2.29
CA TYR A 55 5.91 -8.42 -2.98
C TYR A 55 6.33 -6.96 -3.16
N ARG A 56 5.67 -6.01 -2.48
CA ARG A 56 5.97 -4.57 -2.62
C ARG A 56 7.45 -4.26 -2.44
N THR A 57 8.06 -4.71 -1.35
CA THR A 57 9.47 -4.42 -1.05
C THR A 57 10.38 -4.95 -2.15
N PHE A 58 10.19 -6.21 -2.53
CA PHE A 58 10.94 -6.84 -3.62
C PHE A 58 10.84 -6.04 -4.93
N VAL A 59 9.63 -5.67 -5.36
CA VAL A 59 9.43 -4.91 -6.61
C VAL A 59 10.10 -3.54 -6.53
N LEU A 60 9.97 -2.84 -5.41
CA LEU A 60 10.60 -1.53 -5.22
C LEU A 60 12.13 -1.61 -5.25
N GLU A 61 12.71 -2.59 -4.58
CA GLU A 61 14.16 -2.81 -4.57
C GLU A 61 14.69 -3.23 -5.95
N HIS A 62 14.04 -4.21 -6.59
CA HIS A 62 14.43 -4.72 -7.90
C HIS A 62 14.45 -3.63 -8.98
N TYR A 63 13.47 -2.72 -8.97
CA TYR A 63 13.40 -1.63 -9.94
C TYR A 63 14.01 -0.30 -9.46
N GLY A 64 14.59 -0.27 -8.25
CA GLY A 64 15.17 0.94 -7.64
C GLY A 64 14.15 2.09 -7.52
N LYS A 65 12.91 1.79 -7.11
CA LYS A 65 11.82 2.77 -6.98
C LYS A 65 11.45 2.99 -5.52
N SER A 66 11.06 4.21 -5.19
CA SER A 66 10.55 4.56 -3.86
C SER A 66 9.02 4.42 -3.72
N LYS A 67 8.30 4.35 -4.85
CA LYS A 67 6.83 4.27 -4.89
C LYS A 67 6.37 3.20 -5.87
N LEU A 68 5.36 2.45 -5.44
CA LEU A 68 4.73 1.40 -6.24
C LEU A 68 3.54 2.01 -6.98
N THR A 69 3.59 1.99 -8.31
CA THR A 69 2.54 2.51 -9.20
C THR A 69 1.94 1.37 -10.02
N ALA A 70 0.73 1.55 -10.55
CA ALA A 70 0.10 0.56 -11.43
C ALA A 70 1.01 0.19 -12.61
N LYS A 71 1.57 1.20 -13.30
CA LYS A 71 2.51 0.99 -14.41
C LYS A 71 3.75 0.18 -14.04
N LEU A 72 4.28 0.36 -12.83
CA LEU A 72 5.41 -0.45 -12.35
C LEU A 72 4.99 -1.91 -12.13
N VAL A 73 3.77 -2.15 -11.63
CA VAL A 73 3.23 -3.50 -11.46
C VAL A 73 2.90 -4.16 -12.81
N ASP A 74 2.45 -3.39 -13.80
CA ASP A 74 2.26 -3.90 -15.17
C ASP A 74 3.58 -4.35 -15.79
N LYS A 75 4.63 -3.53 -15.64
CA LYS A 75 5.99 -3.93 -16.04
C LYS A 75 6.47 -5.18 -15.28
N PHE A 76 6.22 -5.26 -13.98
CA PHE A 76 6.55 -6.44 -13.19
C PHE A 76 5.86 -7.70 -13.69
N ARG A 77 4.56 -7.62 -14.04
CA ARG A 77 3.81 -8.73 -14.64
C ARG A 77 4.45 -9.18 -15.97
N GLU A 78 4.82 -8.24 -16.82
CA GLU A 78 5.49 -8.53 -18.10
C GLU A 78 6.86 -9.19 -17.89
N ASP A 79 7.68 -8.68 -16.98
CA ASP A 79 9.01 -9.23 -16.72
C ASP A 79 8.96 -10.64 -16.12
N VAL A 80 7.95 -10.94 -15.28
CA VAL A 80 7.68 -12.30 -14.79
C VAL A 80 7.19 -13.21 -15.91
N ALA A 81 6.24 -12.76 -16.73
CA ALA A 81 5.72 -13.53 -17.87
C ALA A 81 6.81 -13.87 -18.90
N ASN A 82 7.76 -12.96 -19.10
CA ASN A 82 8.90 -13.13 -19.99
C ASN A 82 10.07 -13.89 -19.33
N GLY A 83 9.93 -14.36 -18.09
CA GLY A 83 10.95 -15.13 -17.38
C GLY A 83 12.18 -14.35 -16.91
N LYS A 84 12.17 -13.01 -16.99
CA LYS A 84 13.26 -12.14 -16.49
C LYS A 84 13.31 -12.11 -14.96
N ILE A 85 12.15 -12.29 -14.33
CA ILE A 85 12.01 -12.40 -12.88
C ILE A 85 11.50 -13.79 -12.53
N LYS A 86 12.23 -14.48 -11.66
CA LYS A 86 11.79 -15.74 -11.05
C LYS A 86 11.29 -15.42 -9.63
N LEU A 87 10.09 -15.91 -9.31
CA LEU A 87 9.39 -15.66 -8.05
C LEU A 87 9.43 -16.86 -7.10
#